data_AF-A0A4Q3UWF0-F1
#
_entry.id   AF-A0A4Q3UWF0-F1
#
_cell.length_a   1.000
_cell.length_b   1.000
_cell.length_c   1.000
_cell.angle_alpha   90.00
_cell.angle_beta   90.00
_cell.angle_gamma   90.00
#
_symmetry.space_group_name_H-M   'P 1'
#
loop_
_entity.id
_entity.type
_entity.pdbx_description
1 polymer ?
#
loop_
_entity_poly.entity_id
_entity_poly.type
_entity_poly.pdbx_seq_one_letter_code
_entity_poly.pdbx_strand_id
1 'polypeptide(L)'
;MQRVNYIFGLLALFLVISCEKPFVPELPFGNKNFLVVDGFINTGADSTIIKISRTVEIGDTLGGKTVTGATVKVESDANEVYTLTEMAGGIYYSPNLNLSQAKRYRVRIQTSGEEVLSDFVESKVSPPIGDLKYTIETDKIKFSLDTSDPTVKSRYYKWDYVETWLFQSQIRSYYKWDGQKVVPRNMVTDDVFYCYPTYGSKRVIIANTLRLAEDVVKDQPILEILSTNERLYEEYSVIVNQRVLTKEAYEFWETVRKTTETTGTIFDVQPSDLTGNIKNIKNPGEPVVGFISAGTVTSKRVSFNRRVIPVDWEKIPPPYRCGLTIAWTFEDHPEAPPTIPFPYVYGPDYYNLKGPLRLVPVDVSRGFLPDPLAYSAFPANCVDCTFRGTNVKPSFFP
;
A
#
# COMPACT_ATOMS: atom_id res chain seq x y z
N MET A 1 32.66 47.92 -31.94
CA MET A 1 32.69 46.58 -31.30
C MET A 1 32.71 46.64 -29.78
N GLN A 2 33.58 47.43 -29.13
CA GLN A 2 33.64 47.48 -27.65
C GLN A 2 32.33 47.88 -26.95
N ARG A 3 31.58 48.88 -27.45
CA ARG A 3 30.28 49.29 -26.85
C ARG A 3 29.18 48.22 -26.91
N VAL A 4 29.21 47.33 -27.92
CA VAL A 4 28.25 46.23 -28.06
C VAL A 4 28.56 45.10 -27.07
N ASN A 5 29.84 44.87 -26.77
CA ASN A 5 30.27 43.87 -25.79
C ASN A 5 29.88 44.26 -24.35
N TYR A 6 29.88 45.56 -24.01
CA TYR A 6 29.39 46.02 -22.70
C TYR A 6 27.87 45.85 -22.54
N ILE A 7 27.10 46.06 -23.62
CA ILE A 7 25.64 45.85 -23.60
C ILE A 7 25.32 44.35 -23.47
N PHE A 8 26.03 43.47 -24.19
CA PHE A 8 25.88 42.02 -24.03
C PHE A 8 26.30 41.53 -22.65
N GLY A 9 27.36 42.10 -22.05
CA GLY A 9 27.79 41.79 -20.68
C GLY A 9 26.77 42.23 -19.62
N LEU A 10 26.13 43.39 -19.81
CA LEU A 10 25.07 43.89 -18.92
C LEU A 10 23.77 43.08 -19.05
N LEU A 11 23.42 42.63 -20.26
CA LEU A 11 22.26 41.77 -20.49
C LEU A 11 22.46 40.37 -19.89
N ALA A 12 23.68 39.83 -19.95
CA ALA A 12 24.04 38.57 -19.30
C ALA A 12 23.99 38.65 -17.76
N LEU A 13 24.29 39.82 -17.18
CA LEU A 13 24.23 40.04 -15.73
C LEU A 13 22.79 40.11 -15.20
N PHE A 14 21.81 40.49 -16.03
CA PHE A 14 20.40 40.50 -15.63
C PHE A 14 19.73 39.11 -15.69
N LEU A 15 20.29 38.16 -16.46
CA LEU A 15 19.75 36.80 -16.57
C LEU A 15 20.06 35.91 -15.35
N VAL A 16 20.95 36.33 -14.45
CA VAL A 16 21.30 35.59 -13.22
C VAL A 16 20.48 36.02 -11.99
N ILE A 17 19.55 36.97 -12.12
CA ILE A 17 18.70 37.45 -11.02
C ILE A 17 17.32 36.78 -11.10
N SER A 18 17.28 35.46 -11.07
CA SER A 18 16.03 34.71 -10.88
C SER A 18 15.84 34.46 -9.38
N CYS A 19 15.21 35.41 -8.69
CA CYS A 19 14.73 35.19 -7.33
C CYS A 19 13.41 34.42 -7.40
N GLU A 20 13.46 33.10 -7.27
CA GLU A 20 12.27 32.32 -6.96
C GLU A 20 11.87 32.65 -5.51
N LYS A 21 10.75 33.34 -5.34
CA LYS A 21 10.16 33.52 -4.00
C LYS A 21 9.42 32.23 -3.65
N PRO A 22 9.82 31.51 -2.57
CA PRO A 22 9.05 30.36 -2.12
C PRO A 22 7.64 30.83 -1.77
N PHE A 23 6.65 30.27 -2.45
CA PHE A 23 5.24 30.49 -2.14
C PHE A 23 4.88 29.60 -0.97
N VAL A 24 4.66 30.21 0.19
CA VAL A 24 4.09 29.54 1.36
C VAL A 24 2.63 29.99 1.43
N PRO A 25 1.65 29.15 1.05
CA PRO A 25 0.25 29.54 1.14
C PRO A 25 -0.13 29.80 2.60
N GLU A 26 -0.71 30.97 2.87
CA GLU A 26 -1.41 31.22 4.13
C GLU A 26 -2.68 30.38 4.13
N LEU A 27 -2.64 29.26 4.85
CA LEU A 27 -3.82 28.40 4.99
C LEU A 27 -4.79 29.06 5.99
N PRO A 28 -6.09 29.15 5.67
CA PRO A 28 -7.09 29.83 6.51
C PRO A 28 -7.33 29.15 7.86
N PHE A 29 -6.72 27.99 8.10
CA PHE A 29 -6.88 27.21 9.32
C PHE A 29 -5.60 27.22 10.15
N GLY A 30 -5.69 27.78 11.36
CA GLY A 30 -4.59 27.77 12.35
C GLY A 30 -4.28 26.37 12.91
N ASN A 31 -5.17 25.40 12.75
CA ASN A 31 -4.96 23.99 13.10
C ASN A 31 -4.92 23.15 11.82
N LYS A 32 -3.81 22.45 11.56
CA LYS A 32 -3.61 21.58 10.38
C LYS A 32 -3.73 20.10 10.71
N ASN A 33 -4.31 19.76 11.86
CA ASN A 33 -4.42 18.41 12.40
C ASN A 33 -5.86 17.88 12.29
N PHE A 34 -6.45 17.96 11.09
CA PHE A 34 -7.84 17.57 10.84
C PHE A 34 -8.02 16.06 10.94
N LEU A 35 -9.21 15.65 11.39
CA LEU A 35 -9.60 14.25 11.40
C LEU A 35 -9.81 13.77 9.96
N VAL A 36 -9.27 12.59 9.66
CA VAL A 36 -9.41 11.89 8.38
C VAL A 36 -10.09 10.56 8.66
N VAL A 37 -11.25 10.34 8.02
CA VAL A 37 -12.07 9.13 8.18
C VAL A 37 -12.21 8.45 6.82
N ASP A 38 -11.69 7.23 6.72
CA ASP A 38 -11.82 6.38 5.54
C ASP A 38 -12.54 5.10 5.92
N GLY A 39 -13.59 4.73 5.20
CA GLY A 39 -14.31 3.52 5.54
C GLY A 39 -15.59 3.29 4.75
N PHE A 40 -16.10 2.07 4.89
CA PHE A 40 -17.29 1.59 4.22
C PHE A 40 -18.14 0.77 5.18
N ILE A 41 -19.44 1.08 5.27
CA ILE A 41 -20.40 0.32 6.04
C ILE A 41 -20.88 -0.85 5.18
N ASN A 42 -20.53 -2.08 5.56
CA ASN A 42 -20.91 -3.26 4.81
C ASN A 42 -22.28 -3.78 5.26
N THR A 43 -23.23 -3.80 4.34
CA THR A 43 -24.58 -4.35 4.54
C THR A 43 -24.75 -5.75 3.93
N GLY A 44 -23.66 -6.35 3.45
CA GLY A 44 -23.58 -7.74 3.03
C GLY A 44 -23.03 -8.65 4.13
N ALA A 45 -22.47 -9.79 3.73
CA ALA A 45 -21.98 -10.82 4.64
C ALA A 45 -20.53 -10.59 5.15
N ASP A 46 -19.89 -9.51 4.73
CA ASP A 46 -18.49 -9.20 5.04
C ASP A 46 -18.40 -8.08 6.09
N SER A 47 -17.19 -7.82 6.56
CA SER A 47 -16.85 -6.89 7.62
C SER A 47 -17.07 -5.42 7.25
N THR A 48 -17.33 -4.62 8.30
CA THR A 48 -17.31 -3.16 8.26
C THR A 48 -15.99 -2.67 8.85
N ILE A 49 -15.29 -1.80 8.12
CA ILE A 49 -13.99 -1.27 8.53
C ILE A 49 -13.99 0.25 8.37
N ILE A 50 -13.70 0.95 9.46
CA ILE A 50 -13.53 2.40 9.52
C ILE A 50 -12.12 2.70 10.04
N LYS A 51 -11.30 3.39 9.25
CA LYS A 51 -9.96 3.83 9.61
C LYS A 51 -9.98 5.31 9.94
N ILE A 52 -9.38 5.65 11.07
CA ILE A 52 -9.33 7.03 11.58
C ILE A 52 -7.88 7.46 11.76
N SER A 53 -7.55 8.61 11.17
CA SER A 53 -6.23 9.21 11.25
C SER A 53 -6.33 10.73 11.28
N ARG A 54 -5.20 11.42 11.31
CA ARG A 54 -5.13 12.87 11.17
C ARG A 54 -4.18 13.29 10.06
N THR A 55 -4.45 14.46 9.50
CA THR A 55 -3.57 15.10 8.52
C THR A 55 -2.19 15.37 9.12
N VAL A 56 -1.18 15.34 8.27
CA VAL A 56 0.21 15.65 8.62
C VAL A 56 0.66 16.89 7.88
N GLU A 57 1.60 17.63 8.46
CA GLU A 57 2.16 18.79 7.78
C GLU A 57 3.10 18.36 6.65
N ILE A 58 3.24 19.23 5.65
CA ILE A 58 4.18 19.01 4.54
C ILE A 58 5.60 19.00 5.12
N GLY A 59 6.29 17.87 5.03
CA GLY A 59 7.65 17.68 5.58
C GLY A 59 7.73 16.74 6.78
N ASP A 60 6.60 16.40 7.42
CA ASP A 60 6.54 15.33 8.42
C ASP A 60 6.69 13.95 7.75
N THR A 61 7.26 12.98 8.46
CA THR A 61 7.34 11.59 7.99
C THR A 61 5.94 11.04 7.67
N LEU A 62 5.76 10.53 6.45
CA LEU A 62 4.52 9.93 5.94
C LEU A 62 4.20 8.62 6.69
N GLY A 63 3.64 8.76 7.89
CA GLY A 63 3.03 7.73 8.70
C GLY A 63 1.86 8.38 9.42
N GLY A 64 0.67 8.34 8.80
CA GLY A 64 -0.50 9.09 9.23
C GLY A 64 -0.75 8.92 10.73
N LYS A 65 -0.93 10.05 11.44
CA LYS A 65 -1.20 10.07 12.88
C LYS A 65 -2.51 9.34 13.16
N THR A 66 -2.44 8.03 13.45
CA THR A 66 -3.63 7.20 13.66
C THR A 66 -4.34 7.62 14.94
N VAL A 67 -5.68 7.63 14.93
CA VAL A 67 -6.48 7.98 16.11
C VAL A 67 -6.93 6.70 16.80
N THR A 68 -6.45 6.49 18.02
CA THR A 68 -6.75 5.35 18.88
C THR A 68 -7.64 5.77 20.06
N GLY A 69 -8.31 4.81 20.69
CA GLY A 69 -9.19 5.02 21.84
C GLY A 69 -10.50 5.74 21.52
N ALA A 70 -10.90 5.82 20.24
CA ALA A 70 -12.19 6.39 19.86
C ALA A 70 -13.33 5.37 20.03
N THR A 71 -14.52 5.85 20.34
CA THR A 71 -15.73 5.03 20.24
C THR A 71 -16.33 5.23 18.85
N VAL A 72 -16.38 4.15 18.06
CA VAL A 72 -16.94 4.18 16.70
C VAL A 72 -18.18 3.31 16.62
N LYS A 73 -19.27 3.88 16.11
CA LYS A 73 -20.57 3.22 15.99
C LYS A 73 -21.14 3.38 14.60
N VAL A 74 -21.80 2.35 14.09
CA VAL A 74 -22.72 2.43 12.96
C VAL A 74 -24.13 2.58 13.51
N GLU A 75 -24.86 3.57 13.04
CA GLU A 75 -26.24 3.87 13.46
C GLU A 75 -27.17 3.76 12.25
N SER A 76 -28.33 3.12 12.42
CA SER A 76 -29.39 3.11 11.40
C SER A 76 -30.36 4.27 11.58
N ASP A 77 -31.08 4.62 10.52
CA ASP A 77 -32.20 5.57 10.56
C ASP A 77 -33.43 5.05 11.35
N ALA A 78 -33.37 3.80 11.82
CA ALA A 78 -34.32 3.18 12.73
C ALA A 78 -33.82 3.15 14.20
N ASN A 79 -32.76 3.90 14.53
CA ASN A 79 -32.13 3.99 15.85
C ASN A 79 -31.46 2.69 16.35
N GLU A 80 -31.13 1.76 15.46
CA GLU A 80 -30.26 0.62 15.83
C GLU A 80 -28.80 1.09 15.87
N VAL A 81 -28.03 0.53 16.80
CA VAL A 81 -26.66 0.96 17.04
C VAL A 81 -25.74 -0.25 17.13
N TYR A 82 -24.67 -0.22 16.36
CA TYR A 82 -23.67 -1.28 16.27
C TYR A 82 -22.30 -0.69 16.60
N THR A 83 -21.62 -1.23 17.62
CA THR A 83 -20.32 -0.71 18.07
C THR A 83 -19.19 -1.49 17.38
N LEU A 84 -18.21 -0.76 16.86
CA LEU A 84 -17.02 -1.34 16.24
C LEU A 84 -15.94 -1.54 17.30
N THR A 85 -15.16 -2.61 17.14
CA THR A 85 -14.02 -2.94 18.00
C THR A 85 -12.76 -2.28 17.43
N GLU A 86 -12.01 -1.58 18.29
CA GLU A 86 -10.72 -1.02 17.91
C GLU A 86 -9.68 -2.14 17.71
N MET A 87 -8.95 -2.05 16.61
CA MET A 87 -7.76 -2.84 16.29
C MET A 87 -6.52 -1.92 16.23
N ALA A 88 -5.36 -2.50 15.95
CA ALA A 88 -4.13 -1.73 15.81
C ALA A 88 -4.20 -0.67 14.69
N GLY A 89 -3.53 0.47 14.90
CA GLY A 89 -3.33 1.48 13.86
C GLY A 89 -4.56 2.33 13.54
N GLY A 90 -5.45 2.58 14.51
CA GLY A 90 -6.64 3.40 14.32
C GLY A 90 -7.68 2.79 13.38
N ILE A 91 -7.70 1.46 13.30
CA ILE A 91 -8.68 0.69 12.53
C ILE A 91 -9.79 0.24 13.48
N TYR A 92 -11.04 0.53 13.15
CA TYR A 92 -12.22 0.11 13.88
C TYR A 92 -12.98 -0.89 13.01
N TYR A 93 -13.26 -2.05 13.57
CA TYR A 93 -13.71 -3.22 12.84
C TYR A 93 -14.95 -3.81 13.48
N SER A 94 -15.86 -4.27 12.63
CA SER A 94 -16.85 -5.25 13.01
C SER A 94 -16.86 -6.36 11.97
N PRO A 95 -17.04 -7.64 12.38
CA PRO A 95 -17.46 -8.67 11.45
C PRO A 95 -18.85 -8.32 10.88
N ASN A 96 -19.46 -9.24 10.14
CA ASN A 96 -20.80 -9.05 9.59
C ASN A 96 -21.79 -8.52 10.64
N LEU A 97 -22.34 -7.33 10.36
CA LEU A 97 -23.28 -6.62 11.22
C LEU A 97 -24.75 -7.02 10.98
N ASN A 98 -25.02 -7.86 9.97
CA ASN A 98 -26.36 -8.28 9.54
C ASN A 98 -27.32 -7.10 9.29
N LEU A 99 -26.80 -6.05 8.65
CA LEU A 99 -27.54 -4.81 8.38
C LEU A 99 -28.59 -5.03 7.28
N SER A 100 -29.77 -4.43 7.44
CA SER A 100 -30.78 -4.39 6.38
C SER A 100 -30.36 -3.45 5.24
N GLN A 101 -30.46 -3.92 4.00
CA GLN A 101 -30.16 -3.12 2.81
C GLN A 101 -31.25 -2.07 2.48
N ALA A 102 -32.39 -2.11 3.16
CA ALA A 102 -33.49 -1.15 2.97
C ALA A 102 -33.38 0.10 3.86
N LYS A 103 -32.45 0.10 4.83
CA LYS A 103 -32.24 1.20 5.79
C LYS A 103 -31.08 2.10 5.36
N ARG A 104 -31.03 3.29 5.94
CA ARG A 104 -29.88 4.19 5.81
C ARG A 104 -28.99 4.10 7.03
N TYR A 105 -27.70 4.29 6.84
CA TYR A 105 -26.71 4.17 7.90
C TYR A 105 -25.80 5.39 7.96
N ARG A 106 -25.23 5.64 9.13
CA ARG A 106 -24.17 6.61 9.34
C ARG A 106 -23.12 6.06 10.29
N VAL A 107 -21.94 6.69 10.30
CA VAL A 107 -20.93 6.46 11.34
C VAL A 107 -20.98 7.61 12.35
N ARG A 108 -20.91 7.25 13.64
CA ARG A 108 -20.66 8.16 14.75
C ARG A 108 -19.31 7.85 15.37
N ILE A 109 -18.47 8.87 15.48
CA ILE A 109 -17.13 8.78 16.06
C ILE A 109 -17.07 9.73 17.24
N GLN A 110 -16.67 9.21 18.39
CA GLN A 110 -16.44 9.99 19.59
C GLN A 110 -15.00 9.80 20.06
N THR A 111 -14.25 10.89 20.13
CA THR A 111 -12.89 10.93 20.69
C THR A 111 -12.91 11.69 22.02
N SER A 112 -11.74 11.87 22.65
CA SER A 112 -11.61 12.62 23.91
C SER A 112 -12.06 14.08 23.81
N GLY A 113 -12.00 14.69 22.62
CA GLY A 113 -12.33 16.10 22.40
C GLY A 113 -13.38 16.36 21.31
N GLU A 114 -13.50 15.48 20.33
CA GLU A 114 -14.35 15.69 19.16
C GLU A 114 -15.52 14.70 19.16
N GLU A 115 -16.61 15.12 18.54
CA GLU A 115 -17.69 14.22 18.19
C GLU A 115 -18.07 14.50 16.75
N VAL A 116 -18.11 13.43 15.95
CA VAL A 116 -18.23 13.52 14.51
C VAL A 116 -19.31 12.56 14.04
N LEU A 117 -20.16 13.04 13.13
CA LEU A 117 -21.21 12.27 12.48
C LEU A 117 -21.03 12.33 10.97
N SER A 118 -21.16 11.18 10.30
CA SER A 118 -21.49 11.20 8.89
C SER A 118 -22.98 11.49 8.68
N ASP A 119 -23.33 12.02 7.51
CA ASP A 119 -24.71 12.04 7.05
C ASP A 119 -25.22 10.59 6.89
N PHE A 120 -26.54 10.40 6.96
CA PHE A 120 -27.16 9.12 6.66
C PHE A 120 -27.06 8.81 5.16
N VAL A 121 -26.49 7.66 4.82
CA VAL A 121 -26.34 7.21 3.43
C VAL A 121 -27.19 5.99 3.12
N GLU A 122 -27.70 5.92 1.90
CA GLU A 122 -28.41 4.75 1.37
C GLU A 122 -27.44 3.57 1.24
N SER A 123 -27.93 2.37 1.58
CA SER A 123 -27.21 1.13 1.30
C SER A 123 -27.36 0.75 -0.18
N LYS A 124 -26.26 0.77 -0.94
CA LYS A 124 -26.25 0.33 -2.35
C LYS A 124 -25.93 -1.16 -2.48
N VAL A 125 -26.74 -1.86 -3.27
CA VAL A 125 -26.46 -3.25 -3.65
C VAL A 125 -25.54 -3.25 -4.86
N SER A 126 -24.44 -4.01 -4.77
CA SER A 126 -23.45 -4.12 -5.84
C SER A 126 -23.76 -5.33 -6.69
N PRO A 127 -23.87 -5.21 -8.03
CA PRO A 127 -24.13 -6.35 -8.89
C PRO A 127 -22.92 -7.28 -8.92
N PRO A 128 -23.10 -8.55 -9.34
CA PRO A 128 -21.98 -9.45 -9.55
C PRO A 128 -20.96 -8.87 -10.53
N ILE A 129 -19.67 -9.09 -10.26
CA ILE A 129 -18.62 -8.85 -11.25
C ILE A 129 -18.80 -9.90 -12.35
N GLY A 130 -18.94 -9.45 -13.60
CA GLY A 130 -19.08 -10.29 -14.78
C GLY A 130 -17.79 -11.08 -15.00
N ASP A 131 -16.81 -10.49 -15.66
CA ASP A 131 -15.49 -11.09 -15.85
C ASP A 131 -14.37 -10.20 -15.32
N LEU A 132 -13.38 -10.84 -14.71
CA LEU A 132 -12.10 -10.23 -14.34
C LEU A 132 -11.04 -11.00 -15.13
N LYS A 133 -10.43 -10.32 -16.09
CA LYS A 133 -9.50 -10.91 -17.06
C LYS A 133 -8.16 -10.19 -17.01
N TYR A 134 -7.13 -10.88 -17.49
CA TYR A 134 -5.84 -10.28 -17.77
C TYR A 134 -5.46 -10.56 -19.21
N THR A 135 -4.83 -9.58 -19.85
CA THR A 135 -4.27 -9.68 -21.19
C THR A 135 -2.77 -9.46 -21.11
N ILE A 136 -2.01 -10.35 -21.72
CA ILE A 136 -0.55 -10.23 -21.86
C ILE A 136 -0.28 -9.44 -23.14
N GLU A 137 0.33 -8.28 -22.99
CA GLU A 137 0.81 -7.44 -24.09
C GLU A 137 2.33 -7.63 -24.27
N THR A 138 2.97 -6.84 -25.13
CA THR A 138 4.41 -6.99 -25.40
C THR A 138 5.27 -6.73 -24.16
N ASP A 139 4.95 -5.71 -23.37
CA ASP A 139 5.77 -5.21 -22.26
C ASP A 139 5.04 -5.15 -20.91
N LYS A 140 3.82 -5.70 -20.82
CA LYS A 140 3.00 -5.64 -19.60
C LYS A 140 1.85 -6.63 -19.57
N ILE A 141 1.26 -6.80 -18.40
CA ILE A 141 -0.05 -7.41 -18.19
C ILE A 141 -1.06 -6.34 -17.82
N LYS A 142 -2.16 -6.27 -18.56
CA LYS A 142 -3.32 -5.41 -18.26
C LYS A 142 -4.43 -6.24 -17.64
N PHE A 143 -4.92 -5.82 -16.48
CA PHE A 143 -6.10 -6.39 -15.84
C PHE A 143 -7.31 -5.49 -16.12
N SER A 144 -8.41 -6.08 -16.57
CA SER A 144 -9.66 -5.37 -16.78
C SER A 144 -10.86 -6.16 -16.29
N LEU A 145 -11.95 -5.46 -15.99
CA LEU A 145 -13.21 -6.08 -15.61
C LEU A 145 -14.39 -5.67 -16.49
N ASP A 146 -15.38 -6.56 -16.52
CA ASP A 146 -16.73 -6.30 -17.02
C ASP A 146 -17.73 -6.40 -15.86
N THR A 147 -18.72 -5.51 -15.83
CA THR A 147 -19.87 -5.59 -14.91
C THR A 147 -21.12 -5.05 -15.58
N SER A 148 -22.29 -5.52 -15.14
CA SER A 148 -23.57 -4.98 -15.57
C SER A 148 -24.63 -5.10 -14.49
N ASP A 149 -25.61 -4.20 -14.53
CA ASP A 149 -26.80 -4.26 -13.68
C ASP A 149 -28.07 -4.14 -14.54
N PRO A 150 -28.76 -5.25 -14.85
CA PRO A 150 -29.98 -5.20 -15.65
C PRO A 150 -31.13 -4.46 -14.94
N THR A 151 -31.02 -4.18 -13.64
CA THR A 151 -32.02 -3.40 -12.90
C THR A 151 -31.80 -1.90 -12.98
N VAL A 152 -30.66 -1.45 -13.55
CA VAL A 152 -30.30 -0.04 -13.76
C VAL A 152 -30.23 0.77 -12.45
N LYS A 153 -30.00 0.09 -11.33
CA LYS A 153 -29.90 0.70 -9.99
C LYS A 153 -28.45 1.09 -9.64
N SER A 154 -27.50 0.74 -10.49
CA SER A 154 -26.05 0.82 -10.25
C SER A 154 -25.36 1.79 -11.21
N ARG A 155 -25.68 3.08 -11.17
CA ARG A 155 -25.14 4.03 -12.17
C ARG A 155 -23.72 4.51 -11.91
N TYR A 156 -23.20 4.29 -10.70
CA TYR A 156 -21.87 4.75 -10.27
C TYR A 156 -21.13 3.59 -9.60
N TYR A 157 -19.93 3.30 -10.09
CA TYR A 157 -19.12 2.19 -9.63
C TYR A 157 -17.78 2.68 -9.10
N LYS A 158 -17.28 1.97 -8.09
CA LYS A 158 -15.92 2.09 -7.58
C LYS A 158 -15.32 0.71 -7.40
N TRP A 159 -14.03 0.63 -7.71
CA TRP A 159 -13.24 -0.56 -7.47
C TRP A 159 -12.02 -0.23 -6.61
N ASP A 160 -11.62 -1.22 -5.82
CA ASP A 160 -10.28 -1.36 -5.25
C ASP A 160 -9.84 -2.79 -5.45
N TYR A 161 -8.55 -3.02 -5.27
CA TYR A 161 -7.99 -4.35 -5.37
C TYR A 161 -6.95 -4.59 -4.29
N VAL A 162 -6.77 -5.86 -3.94
CA VAL A 162 -5.67 -6.34 -3.13
C VAL A 162 -4.89 -7.35 -3.96
N GLU A 163 -3.62 -7.06 -4.16
CA GLU A 163 -2.69 -7.95 -4.86
C GLU A 163 -1.73 -8.60 -3.88
N THR A 164 -1.32 -9.83 -4.20
CA THR A 164 -0.30 -10.58 -3.49
C THR A 164 0.49 -11.37 -4.52
N TRP A 165 1.80 -11.43 -4.38
CA TRP A 165 2.67 -12.21 -5.26
C TRP A 165 3.67 -13.00 -4.45
N LEU A 166 4.31 -13.99 -5.06
CA LEU A 166 5.48 -14.65 -4.50
C LEU A 166 6.73 -13.94 -5.02
N PHE A 167 7.63 -13.55 -4.11
CA PHE A 167 8.98 -13.14 -4.48
C PHE A 167 10.03 -13.90 -3.66
N GLN A 168 11.24 -13.90 -4.19
CA GLN A 168 12.40 -14.54 -3.57
C GLN A 168 13.39 -13.49 -3.07
N SER A 169 13.99 -13.71 -1.91
CA SER A 169 15.21 -12.99 -1.53
C SER A 169 16.35 -13.28 -2.54
N GLN A 170 17.39 -12.45 -2.57
CA GLN A 170 18.48 -12.65 -3.54
C GLN A 170 19.38 -13.83 -3.17
N ILE A 171 19.56 -14.09 -1.88
CA ILE A 171 20.52 -15.07 -1.38
C ILE A 171 19.80 -16.05 -0.45
N ARG A 172 19.86 -17.34 -0.80
CA ARG A 172 19.24 -18.40 0.01
C ARG A 172 20.11 -18.76 1.20
N SER A 173 19.57 -18.60 2.41
CA SER A 173 20.26 -18.92 3.67
C SER A 173 19.89 -20.31 4.18
N TYR A 174 20.91 -21.15 4.38
CA TYR A 174 20.79 -22.50 4.96
C TYR A 174 21.12 -22.54 6.45
N TYR A 175 21.55 -21.42 7.02
CA TYR A 175 21.98 -21.31 8.42
C TYR A 175 21.31 -20.11 9.10
N LYS A 176 21.25 -20.11 10.43
CA LYS A 176 20.76 -18.98 11.22
C LYS A 176 21.59 -18.83 12.49
N TRP A 177 21.61 -17.61 13.03
CA TRP A 177 22.08 -17.37 14.39
C TRP A 177 20.93 -17.67 15.36
N ASP A 178 21.16 -18.53 16.35
CA ASP A 178 20.15 -18.87 17.37
C ASP A 178 20.23 -18.02 18.65
N GLY A 179 21.15 -17.04 18.69
CA GLY A 179 21.46 -16.23 19.86
C GLY A 179 22.77 -16.63 20.55
N GLN A 180 23.30 -17.82 20.26
CA GLN A 180 24.54 -18.33 20.84
C GLN A 180 25.53 -18.81 19.78
N LYS A 181 25.05 -19.46 18.72
CA LYS A 181 25.87 -19.99 17.64
C LYS A 181 25.13 -20.01 16.31
N VAL A 182 25.88 -20.24 15.24
CA VAL A 182 25.29 -20.49 13.92
C VAL A 182 24.84 -21.96 13.85
N VAL A 183 23.58 -22.18 13.50
CA VAL A 183 22.96 -23.50 13.37
C VAL A 183 22.29 -23.67 12.00
N PRO A 184 22.09 -24.91 11.51
CA PRO A 184 21.27 -25.13 10.32
C PRO A 184 19.86 -24.54 10.48
N ARG A 185 19.37 -23.92 9.41
CA ARG A 185 18.01 -23.37 9.34
C ARG A 185 17.01 -24.50 9.06
N ASN A 186 15.89 -24.52 9.78
CA ASN A 186 14.77 -25.38 9.43
C ASN A 186 14.04 -24.79 8.22
N MET A 187 14.21 -25.39 7.04
CA MET A 187 13.61 -24.90 5.79
C MET A 187 12.08 -25.09 5.72
N VAL A 188 11.46 -25.73 6.71
CA VAL A 188 9.99 -25.88 6.79
C VAL A 188 9.37 -24.77 7.64
N THR A 189 9.99 -24.41 8.75
CA THR A 189 9.41 -23.45 9.72
C THR A 189 10.06 -22.07 9.69
N ASP A 190 11.31 -21.98 9.24
CA ASP A 190 12.14 -20.79 9.37
C ASP A 190 12.67 -20.30 8.02
N ASP A 191 12.06 -20.75 6.90
CA ASP A 191 12.45 -20.28 5.58
C ASP A 191 12.18 -18.78 5.45
N VAL A 192 13.19 -18.06 4.99
CA VAL A 192 13.17 -16.61 4.76
C VAL A 192 13.52 -16.28 3.30
N PHE A 193 13.51 -17.30 2.43
CA PHE A 193 13.79 -17.13 1.01
C PHE A 193 12.53 -16.76 0.21
N TYR A 194 11.37 -17.37 0.51
CA TYR A 194 10.11 -17.15 -0.19
C TYR A 194 9.14 -16.31 0.65
N CYS A 195 8.66 -15.19 0.12
CA CYS A 195 7.69 -14.35 0.82
C CYS A 195 6.55 -13.85 -0.08
N TYR A 196 5.45 -13.52 0.58
CA TYR A 196 4.19 -13.08 0.02
C TYR A 196 3.85 -11.68 0.52
N PRO A 197 4.25 -10.62 -0.18
CA PRO A 197 3.83 -9.27 0.14
C PRO A 197 2.41 -9.03 -0.38
N THR A 198 1.63 -8.28 0.39
CA THR A 198 0.25 -7.93 0.06
C THR A 198 0.10 -6.42 0.02
N TYR A 199 -0.45 -5.91 -1.08
CA TYR A 199 -0.67 -4.47 -1.26
C TYR A 199 -2.09 -4.18 -1.73
N GLY A 200 -2.65 -3.07 -1.24
CA GLY A 200 -3.91 -2.52 -1.72
C GLY A 200 -3.71 -1.51 -2.85
N SER A 201 -4.76 -1.30 -3.65
CA SER A 201 -4.81 -0.26 -4.68
C SER A 201 -4.59 1.13 -4.07
N LYS A 202 -3.74 1.93 -4.73
CA LYS A 202 -3.50 3.34 -4.35
C LYS A 202 -4.28 4.35 -5.19
N ARG A 203 -4.84 3.88 -6.32
CA ARG A 203 -5.55 4.71 -7.29
C ARG A 203 -7.06 4.68 -7.05
N VAL A 204 -7.73 5.77 -7.37
CA VAL A 204 -9.18 5.89 -7.35
C VAL A 204 -9.73 5.39 -8.69
N ILE A 205 -10.25 4.16 -8.69
CA ILE A 205 -10.84 3.51 -9.87
C ILE A 205 -12.36 3.65 -9.78
N ILE A 206 -12.92 4.53 -10.61
CA ILE A 206 -14.36 4.81 -10.66
C ILE A 206 -14.85 4.91 -12.11
N ALA A 207 -16.11 4.54 -12.34
CA ALA A 207 -16.81 4.71 -13.60
C ALA A 207 -18.30 4.98 -13.36
N ASN A 208 -18.99 5.52 -14.37
CA ASN A 208 -20.44 5.66 -14.35
C ASN A 208 -21.03 5.28 -15.70
N THR A 209 -22.30 4.89 -15.70
CA THR A 209 -23.04 4.45 -16.90
C THR A 209 -24.12 5.47 -17.30
N LEU A 210 -24.06 6.72 -16.80
CA LEU A 210 -25.11 7.73 -17.04
C LEU A 210 -25.32 8.06 -18.52
N ARG A 211 -24.25 7.99 -19.31
CA ARG A 211 -24.25 8.29 -20.76
C ARG A 211 -24.43 7.05 -21.64
N LEU A 212 -24.68 5.89 -21.03
CA LEU A 212 -24.90 4.63 -21.73
C LEU A 212 -26.40 4.29 -21.70
N ALA A 213 -26.88 3.67 -22.77
CA ALA A 213 -28.26 3.19 -22.85
C ALA A 213 -28.52 2.04 -21.86
N GLU A 214 -27.51 1.21 -21.64
CA GLU A 214 -27.53 0.08 -20.71
C GLU A 214 -26.56 0.34 -19.55
N ASP A 215 -26.89 -0.19 -18.37
CA ASP A 215 -26.03 -0.15 -17.20
C ASP A 215 -24.96 -1.25 -17.28
N VAL A 216 -24.02 -1.03 -18.20
CA VAL A 216 -22.95 -1.97 -18.55
C VAL A 216 -21.63 -1.23 -18.57
N VAL A 217 -20.65 -1.75 -17.85
CA VAL A 217 -19.25 -1.34 -17.92
C VAL A 217 -18.47 -2.50 -18.55
N LYS A 218 -17.77 -2.22 -19.65
CA LYS A 218 -16.93 -3.19 -20.37
C LYS A 218 -15.47 -2.76 -20.36
N ASP A 219 -14.58 -3.73 -20.20
CA ASP A 219 -13.13 -3.58 -20.23
C ASP A 219 -12.58 -2.47 -19.32
N GLN A 220 -13.19 -2.26 -18.14
CA GLN A 220 -12.73 -1.27 -17.16
C GLN A 220 -11.30 -1.60 -16.73
N PRO A 221 -10.31 -0.74 -16.99
CA PRO A 221 -8.94 -0.98 -16.54
C PRO A 221 -8.87 -0.96 -15.00
N ILE A 222 -8.23 -1.99 -14.43
CA ILE A 222 -8.02 -2.13 -12.98
C ILE A 222 -6.58 -1.83 -12.61
N LEU A 223 -5.62 -2.55 -13.21
CA LEU A 223 -4.20 -2.36 -12.95
C LEU A 223 -3.37 -2.83 -14.15
N GLU A 224 -2.17 -2.28 -14.29
CA GLU A 224 -1.18 -2.71 -15.26
C GLU A 224 0.13 -3.04 -14.54
N ILE A 225 0.77 -4.14 -14.93
CA ILE A 225 2.08 -4.56 -14.39
C ILE A 225 3.05 -4.70 -15.56
N LEU A 226 4.11 -3.91 -15.55
CA LEU A 226 5.18 -4.01 -16.55
C LEU A 226 5.88 -5.37 -16.47
N SER A 227 6.33 -5.88 -17.61
CA SER A 227 7.01 -7.17 -17.77
C SER A 227 8.25 -7.31 -16.87
N THR A 228 8.92 -6.20 -16.59
CA THR A 228 10.12 -6.13 -15.76
C THR A 228 9.83 -6.17 -14.26
N ASN A 229 8.57 -6.15 -13.84
CA ASN A 229 8.22 -6.08 -12.43
C ASN A 229 8.31 -7.45 -11.73
N GLU A 230 8.96 -7.50 -10.56
CA GLU A 230 9.13 -8.73 -9.77
C GLU A 230 7.83 -9.46 -9.42
N ARG A 231 6.70 -8.74 -9.41
CA ARG A 231 5.35 -9.30 -9.20
C ARG A 231 5.01 -10.45 -10.15
N LEU A 232 5.62 -10.48 -11.33
CA LEU A 232 5.33 -11.44 -12.40
C LEU A 232 6.31 -12.62 -12.43
N TYR A 233 7.30 -12.67 -11.54
CA TYR A 233 8.40 -13.62 -11.66
C TYR A 233 8.04 -15.04 -11.25
N GLU A 234 7.09 -15.20 -10.34
CA GLU A 234 6.69 -16.49 -9.77
C GLU A 234 5.16 -16.66 -9.77
N GLU A 235 4.49 -16.40 -8.64
CA GLU A 235 3.03 -16.50 -8.48
C GLU A 235 2.44 -15.12 -8.27
N TYR A 236 1.27 -14.86 -8.86
CA TYR A 236 0.54 -13.59 -8.70
C TYR A 236 -0.94 -13.85 -8.46
N SER A 237 -1.53 -13.08 -7.56
CA SER A 237 -2.96 -13.11 -7.24
C SER A 237 -3.48 -11.69 -7.04
N VAL A 238 -4.61 -11.36 -7.64
CA VAL A 238 -5.33 -10.11 -7.37
C VAL A 238 -6.80 -10.40 -7.15
N ILE A 239 -7.35 -9.83 -6.07
CA ILE A 239 -8.78 -9.79 -5.81
C ILE A 239 -9.27 -8.35 -6.00
N VAL A 240 -10.30 -8.17 -6.83
CA VAL A 240 -10.95 -6.89 -7.08
C VAL A 240 -12.26 -6.85 -6.31
N ASN A 241 -12.50 -5.77 -5.59
CA ASN A 241 -13.73 -5.49 -4.87
C ASN A 241 -14.50 -4.40 -5.61
N GLN A 242 -15.76 -4.66 -5.92
CA GLN A 242 -16.69 -3.74 -6.58
C GLN A 242 -17.70 -3.21 -5.58
N ARG A 243 -17.92 -1.89 -5.64
CA ARG A 243 -18.94 -1.19 -4.86
C ARG A 243 -19.72 -0.25 -5.75
N VAL A 244 -21.03 -0.26 -5.60
CA VAL A 244 -21.92 0.76 -6.17
C VAL A 244 -21.96 1.95 -5.23
N LEU A 245 -21.84 3.14 -5.80
CA LEU A 245 -21.83 4.40 -5.08
C LEU A 245 -23.17 5.14 -5.21
N THR A 246 -23.45 6.02 -4.24
CA THR A 246 -24.41 7.11 -4.46
C THR A 246 -23.78 8.17 -5.38
N LYS A 247 -24.59 9.08 -5.91
CA LYS A 247 -24.09 10.17 -6.76
C LYS A 247 -23.07 11.04 -6.01
N GLU A 248 -23.39 11.39 -4.77
CA GLU A 248 -22.57 12.25 -3.90
C GLU A 248 -21.23 11.58 -3.58
N ALA A 249 -21.26 10.27 -3.32
CA ALA A 249 -20.04 9.49 -3.10
C ALA A 249 -19.15 9.47 -4.36
N TYR A 250 -19.75 9.33 -5.55
CA TYR A 250 -19.02 9.36 -6.81
C TYR A 250 -18.38 10.73 -7.05
N GLU A 251 -19.10 11.83 -6.81
CA GLU A 251 -18.59 13.20 -6.96
C GLU A 251 -17.43 13.48 -5.98
N PHE A 252 -17.51 12.97 -4.75
CA PHE A 252 -16.41 13.02 -3.79
C PHE A 252 -15.16 12.31 -4.33
N TRP A 253 -15.29 11.04 -4.74
CA TRP A 253 -14.15 10.27 -5.26
C TRP A 253 -13.60 10.82 -6.58
N GLU A 254 -14.45 11.42 -7.41
CA GLU A 254 -14.01 12.10 -8.62
C GLU A 254 -13.16 13.34 -8.28
N THR A 255 -13.53 14.09 -7.26
CA THR A 255 -12.75 15.22 -6.74
C THR A 255 -11.41 14.75 -6.16
N VAL A 256 -11.40 13.68 -5.35
CA VAL A 256 -10.16 13.06 -4.86
C VAL A 256 -9.26 12.68 -6.03
N ARG A 257 -9.78 11.92 -7.01
CA ARG A 257 -9.01 11.49 -8.18
C ARG A 257 -8.40 12.67 -8.96
N LYS A 258 -9.17 13.73 -9.20
CA LYS A 258 -8.72 14.91 -9.94
C LYS A 258 -7.63 15.71 -9.22
N THR A 259 -7.59 15.66 -7.89
CA THR A 259 -6.65 16.43 -7.06
C THR A 259 -5.42 15.62 -6.63
N THR A 260 -5.50 14.29 -6.55
CA THR A 260 -4.38 13.45 -6.09
C THR A 260 -3.64 12.71 -7.20
N GLU A 261 -4.26 12.53 -8.38
CA GLU A 261 -3.65 11.80 -9.51
C GLU A 261 -3.24 12.70 -10.68
N THR A 262 -3.32 14.03 -10.51
CA THR A 262 -2.77 15.01 -11.45
C THR A 262 -1.26 15.18 -11.23
N THR A 263 -0.50 15.30 -12.32
CA THR A 263 0.98 15.20 -12.33
C THR A 263 1.69 16.46 -11.80
N GLY A 264 0.97 17.43 -11.24
CA GLY A 264 1.54 18.63 -10.64
C GLY A 264 1.94 19.71 -11.66
N THR A 265 1.08 20.01 -12.64
CA THR A 265 1.30 21.14 -13.57
C THR A 265 0.76 22.45 -13.01
N ILE A 266 1.27 23.60 -13.48
CA ILE A 266 0.76 24.94 -13.10
C ILE A 266 -0.69 25.20 -13.53
N PHE A 267 -1.26 24.32 -14.36
CA PHE A 267 -2.65 24.34 -14.80
C PHE A 267 -3.50 23.30 -14.08
N ASP A 268 -2.92 22.59 -13.11
CA ASP A 268 -3.67 21.63 -12.31
C ASP A 268 -4.73 22.38 -11.50
N VAL A 269 -5.87 21.71 -11.35
CA VAL A 269 -6.98 22.22 -10.56
C VAL A 269 -6.46 22.39 -9.13
N GLN A 270 -6.46 23.62 -8.62
CA GLN A 270 -6.16 23.87 -7.21
C GLN A 270 -7.08 22.99 -6.36
N PRO A 271 -6.59 22.38 -5.26
CA PRO A 271 -7.43 21.55 -4.41
C PRO A 271 -8.67 22.34 -4.00
N SER A 272 -9.84 21.97 -4.53
CA SER A 272 -11.11 22.45 -4.01
C SER A 272 -11.27 21.90 -2.59
N ASP A 273 -11.99 22.62 -1.72
CA ASP A 273 -12.31 22.13 -0.37
C ASP A 273 -12.91 20.72 -0.45
N LEU A 274 -12.09 19.71 -0.13
CA LEU A 274 -12.49 18.30 -0.13
C LEU A 274 -13.38 18.06 1.09
N THR A 275 -14.62 18.52 0.99
CA THR A 275 -15.65 18.33 2.00
C THR A 275 -16.43 17.06 1.66
N GLY A 276 -16.32 16.06 2.53
CA GLY A 276 -17.13 14.86 2.41
C GLY A 276 -18.43 14.96 3.20
N ASN A 277 -19.04 13.82 3.51
CA ASN A 277 -20.32 13.76 4.23
C ASN A 277 -20.17 13.67 5.75
N ILE A 278 -19.04 14.12 6.30
CA ILE A 278 -18.68 13.93 7.71
C ILE A 278 -18.49 15.30 8.37
N LYS A 279 -19.13 15.51 9.52
CA LYS A 279 -19.17 16.81 10.20
C LYS A 279 -18.86 16.67 11.68
N ASN A 280 -18.03 17.58 12.21
CA ASN A 280 -17.82 17.73 13.64
C ASN A 280 -19.03 18.45 14.26
N ILE A 281 -19.73 17.80 15.18
CA ILE A 281 -20.95 18.35 15.79
C ILE A 281 -20.66 19.25 16.99
N LYS A 282 -19.47 19.14 17.58
CA LYS A 282 -19.02 20.04 18.65
C LYS A 282 -18.43 21.34 18.11
N ASN A 283 -17.75 21.26 16.96
CA ASN A 283 -17.13 22.39 16.29
C ASN A 283 -17.41 22.37 14.77
N PRO A 284 -18.57 22.87 14.31
CA PRO A 284 -18.96 22.81 12.89
C PRO A 284 -18.04 23.56 11.92
N GLY A 285 -17.20 24.48 12.42
CA GLY A 285 -16.20 25.18 11.60
C GLY A 285 -14.90 24.39 11.38
N GLU A 286 -14.72 23.27 12.08
CA GLU A 286 -13.56 22.40 11.91
C GLU A 286 -13.83 21.33 10.84
N PRO A 287 -13.09 21.32 9.72
CA PRO A 287 -13.33 20.36 8.65
C PRO A 287 -12.91 18.94 9.07
N VAL A 288 -13.67 17.96 8.59
CA VAL A 288 -13.32 16.53 8.65
C VAL A 288 -13.20 16.02 7.23
N VAL A 289 -12.11 15.33 6.93
CA VAL A 289 -11.82 14.80 5.60
C VAL A 289 -12.31 13.37 5.51
N GLY A 290 -13.05 13.05 4.45
CA GLY A 290 -13.48 11.69 4.16
C GLY A 290 -14.96 11.56 3.86
N PHE A 291 -15.34 10.41 3.30
CA PHE A 291 -16.72 10.13 2.91
C PHE A 291 -17.10 8.70 3.28
N ILE A 292 -18.20 8.54 4.01
CA ILE A 292 -18.77 7.23 4.35
C ILE A 292 -19.79 6.82 3.28
N SER A 293 -19.61 5.62 2.74
CA SER A 293 -20.61 4.93 1.91
C SER A 293 -21.11 3.66 2.61
N ALA A 294 -22.31 3.19 2.23
CA ALA A 294 -22.88 1.95 2.75
C ALA A 294 -23.36 1.05 1.61
N GLY A 295 -23.22 -0.27 1.76
CA GLY A 295 -23.70 -1.21 0.75
C GLY A 295 -23.10 -2.60 0.84
N THR A 296 -23.39 -3.43 -0.15
CA THR A 296 -22.76 -4.75 -0.32
C THR A 296 -21.49 -4.64 -1.16
N VAL A 297 -20.53 -5.54 -0.96
CA VAL A 297 -19.34 -5.67 -1.80
C VAL A 297 -19.45 -6.95 -2.62
N THR A 298 -19.12 -6.89 -3.91
CA THR A 298 -18.91 -8.08 -4.74
C THR A 298 -17.44 -8.18 -5.13
N SER A 299 -16.87 -9.38 -5.06
CA SER A 299 -15.43 -9.57 -5.29
C SER A 299 -15.16 -10.70 -6.26
N LYS A 300 -14.14 -10.54 -7.10
CA LYS A 300 -13.65 -11.58 -8.03
C LYS A 300 -12.13 -11.63 -7.96
N ARG A 301 -11.58 -12.84 -7.92
CA ARG A 301 -10.13 -13.10 -7.86
C ARG A 301 -9.66 -13.74 -9.15
N VAL A 302 -8.48 -13.32 -9.61
CA VAL A 302 -7.72 -14.01 -10.65
C VAL A 302 -6.31 -14.27 -10.13
N SER A 303 -5.72 -15.39 -10.53
CA SER A 303 -4.37 -15.78 -10.12
C SER A 303 -3.69 -16.56 -11.23
N PHE A 304 -2.39 -16.42 -11.33
CA PHE A 304 -1.57 -17.17 -12.29
C PHE A 304 -0.18 -17.43 -11.72
N ASN A 305 0.55 -18.31 -12.39
CA ASN A 305 1.96 -18.59 -12.12
C ASN A 305 2.82 -18.25 -13.33
N ARG A 306 4.14 -18.30 -13.16
CA ARG A 306 5.15 -17.95 -14.17
C ARG A 306 4.99 -18.68 -15.50
N ARG A 307 4.29 -19.83 -15.55
CA ARG A 307 4.10 -20.62 -16.78
C ARG A 307 3.26 -19.89 -17.83
N VAL A 308 2.40 -18.95 -17.43
CA VAL A 308 1.60 -18.16 -18.38
C VAL A 308 2.36 -16.96 -18.94
N ILE A 309 3.50 -16.62 -18.34
CA ILE A 309 4.27 -15.41 -18.68
C ILE A 309 5.22 -15.72 -19.84
N PRO A 310 5.38 -14.82 -20.83
CA PRO A 310 6.33 -15.01 -21.93
C PRO A 310 7.77 -15.29 -21.44
N VAL A 311 8.51 -16.14 -22.15
CA VAL A 311 9.85 -16.58 -21.73
C VAL A 311 10.91 -15.49 -21.98
N ASP A 312 10.67 -14.63 -22.95
CA ASP A 312 11.52 -13.50 -23.36
C ASP A 312 11.44 -12.29 -22.41
N TRP A 313 10.52 -12.29 -21.45
CA TRP A 313 10.47 -11.27 -20.41
C TRP A 313 11.63 -11.43 -19.42
N GLU A 314 12.51 -10.44 -19.42
CA GLU A 314 13.69 -10.40 -18.58
C GLU A 314 13.33 -10.23 -17.09
N LYS A 315 13.88 -11.12 -16.25
CA LYS A 315 13.86 -10.95 -14.79
C LYS A 315 14.95 -9.96 -14.41
N ILE A 316 14.58 -8.76 -13.99
CA ILE A 316 15.48 -7.78 -13.40
C ILE A 316 15.67 -8.11 -11.91
N PRO A 317 16.88 -8.44 -11.46
CA PRO A 317 17.13 -8.65 -10.04
C PRO A 317 16.78 -7.37 -9.24
N PRO A 318 16.28 -7.50 -8.00
CA PRO A 318 16.03 -6.33 -7.16
C PRO A 318 17.30 -5.44 -7.04
N PRO A 319 17.17 -4.11 -6.87
CA PRO A 319 18.31 -3.18 -6.94
C PRO A 319 19.26 -3.24 -5.72
N TYR A 320 19.14 -4.24 -4.85
CA TYR A 320 19.97 -4.36 -3.66
C TYR A 320 21.41 -4.71 -4.05
N ARG A 321 22.37 -3.90 -3.59
CA ARG A 321 23.80 -4.25 -3.66
C ARG A 321 24.09 -5.27 -2.57
N CYS A 322 23.97 -6.54 -2.90
CA CYS A 322 24.30 -7.63 -1.98
C CYS A 322 25.79 -7.95 -2.06
N GLY A 323 26.60 -7.13 -1.38
CA GLY A 323 28.02 -7.40 -1.19
C GLY A 323 28.20 -8.62 -0.28
N LEU A 324 28.96 -9.61 -0.75
CA LEU A 324 29.38 -10.76 0.07
C LEU A 324 30.24 -10.29 1.24
N THR A 325 29.88 -10.70 2.46
CA THR A 325 30.72 -10.55 3.66
C THR A 325 31.07 -11.95 4.16
N ILE A 326 32.34 -12.22 4.46
CA ILE A 326 32.75 -13.51 5.04
C ILE A 326 32.90 -13.30 6.55
N ALA A 327 32.20 -14.11 7.34
CA ALA A 327 32.26 -14.10 8.79
C ALA A 327 32.96 -15.37 9.28
N TRP A 328 34.11 -15.21 9.93
CA TRP A 328 34.87 -16.35 10.44
C TRP A 328 34.44 -16.75 11.84
N THR A 329 34.50 -18.05 12.14
CA THR A 329 34.28 -18.61 13.47
C THR A 329 35.61 -18.84 14.18
N PHE A 330 36.44 -17.81 14.33
CA PHE A 330 37.66 -17.95 15.14
C PHE A 330 37.37 -17.49 16.56
N GLU A 331 36.93 -18.42 17.41
CA GLU A 331 36.97 -18.20 18.86
C GLU A 331 38.37 -18.53 19.43
N ASP A 332 39.24 -19.29 18.74
CA ASP A 332 40.48 -19.81 19.35
C ASP A 332 41.72 -20.02 18.42
N HIS A 333 42.11 -19.06 17.56
CA HIS A 333 43.44 -19.13 16.90
C HIS A 333 44.13 -17.76 16.72
N PRO A 334 45.21 -17.43 17.47
CA PRO A 334 45.88 -16.13 17.42
C PRO A 334 46.84 -15.90 16.21
N GLU A 335 46.89 -16.79 15.22
CA GLU A 335 47.94 -16.78 14.17
C GLU A 335 47.42 -16.71 12.71
N ALA A 336 46.40 -15.89 12.42
CA ALA A 336 46.02 -15.62 11.03
C ALA A 336 46.92 -14.52 10.41
N PRO A 337 47.52 -14.72 9.21
CA PRO A 337 48.40 -13.73 8.59
C PRO A 337 47.62 -12.48 8.09
N PRO A 338 48.21 -11.26 8.16
CA PRO A 338 47.47 -9.99 8.06
C PRO A 338 47.07 -9.54 6.64
N THR A 339 47.13 -10.39 5.62
CA THR A 339 47.12 -9.92 4.22
C THR A 339 46.03 -10.56 3.37
N ILE A 340 44.75 -10.21 3.60
CA ILE A 340 43.68 -10.45 2.62
C ILE A 340 42.71 -9.25 2.57
N PRO A 341 42.50 -8.57 1.42
CA PRO A 341 41.83 -7.27 1.32
C PRO A 341 40.32 -7.37 1.01
N PHE A 342 39.56 -8.13 1.81
CA PHE A 342 38.08 -8.14 1.77
C PHE A 342 37.53 -7.77 3.16
N PRO A 343 36.29 -7.26 3.28
CA PRO A 343 35.73 -6.89 4.58
C PRO A 343 35.43 -8.15 5.38
N TYR A 344 36.41 -8.60 6.16
CA TYR A 344 36.25 -9.70 7.11
C TYR A 344 35.66 -9.15 8.39
N VAL A 345 34.61 -9.81 8.88
CA VAL A 345 33.93 -9.45 10.12
C VAL A 345 34.21 -10.53 11.16
N TYR A 346 34.76 -10.12 12.30
CA TYR A 346 35.13 -10.99 13.41
C TYR A 346 34.11 -10.86 14.54
N GLY A 347 33.54 -11.98 14.99
CA GLY A 347 32.77 -12.08 16.24
C GLY A 347 31.23 -12.13 16.13
N PRO A 348 30.54 -12.65 17.18
CA PRO A 348 29.09 -12.88 17.19
C PRO A 348 28.24 -11.59 17.24
N ASP A 349 28.84 -10.46 17.61
CA ASP A 349 28.17 -9.18 17.81
C ASP A 349 27.43 -8.67 16.55
N TYR A 350 27.91 -9.03 15.36
CA TYR A 350 27.30 -8.61 14.10
C TYR A 350 26.02 -9.39 13.75
N TYR A 351 25.88 -10.62 14.26
CA TYR A 351 24.63 -11.37 14.16
C TYR A 351 23.57 -10.83 15.13
N ASN A 352 24.01 -10.18 16.22
CA ASN A 352 23.14 -9.57 17.24
C ASN A 352 22.63 -8.17 16.85
N LEU A 353 23.12 -7.58 15.75
CA LEU A 353 22.60 -6.32 15.24
C LEU A 353 21.13 -6.43 14.82
N LYS A 354 20.38 -5.34 15.00
CA LYS A 354 19.00 -5.21 14.51
C LYS A 354 18.96 -4.43 13.20
N GLY A 355 17.93 -4.69 12.41
CA GLY A 355 17.67 -3.93 11.19
C GLY A 355 18.26 -4.55 9.92
N PRO A 356 18.14 -3.84 8.77
CA PRO A 356 18.38 -4.40 7.44
C PRO A 356 19.85 -4.72 7.13
N LEU A 357 20.79 -4.15 7.89
CA LEU A 357 22.23 -4.35 7.72
C LEU A 357 22.81 -5.44 8.63
N ARG A 358 22.00 -6.06 9.49
CA ARG A 358 22.46 -7.20 10.30
C ARG A 358 22.93 -8.32 9.36
N LEU A 359 24.00 -9.02 9.74
CA LEU A 359 24.49 -10.13 8.93
C LEU A 359 23.64 -11.38 9.20
N VAL A 360 23.30 -12.09 8.14
CA VAL A 360 22.61 -13.39 8.19
C VAL A 360 23.54 -14.44 7.61
N PRO A 361 23.86 -15.51 8.35
CA PRO A 361 24.68 -16.60 7.83
C PRO A 361 23.92 -17.32 6.71
N VAL A 362 24.62 -17.62 5.63
CA VAL A 362 24.03 -18.13 4.39
C VAL A 362 24.49 -19.55 4.13
N ASP A 363 25.80 -19.77 4.12
CA ASP A 363 26.40 -21.07 3.89
C ASP A 363 27.67 -21.27 4.72
N VAL A 364 28.16 -22.50 4.78
CA VAL A 364 29.36 -22.88 5.53
C VAL A 364 30.53 -23.12 4.59
N SER A 365 31.70 -22.59 4.95
CA SER A 365 32.97 -23.03 4.39
C SER A 365 33.54 -24.14 5.27
N ARG A 366 33.67 -25.35 4.70
CA ARG A 366 34.27 -26.49 5.39
C ARG A 366 35.69 -26.71 4.88
N GLY A 367 36.62 -26.83 5.81
CA GLY A 367 37.96 -27.31 5.54
C GLY A 367 38.07 -28.82 5.67
N PHE A 368 39.27 -29.31 5.94
CA PHE A 368 39.54 -30.72 6.24
C PHE A 368 39.12 -31.15 7.66
N LEU A 369 38.69 -30.21 8.50
CA LEU A 369 38.25 -30.47 9.87
C LEU A 369 36.72 -30.69 9.93
N PRO A 370 36.22 -31.44 10.95
CA PRO A 370 34.80 -31.71 11.13
C PRO A 370 33.98 -30.45 11.46
N ASP A 371 34.62 -29.43 12.05
CA ASP A 371 33.99 -28.17 12.40
C ASP A 371 34.06 -27.14 11.25
N PRO A 372 33.01 -26.30 11.09
CA PRO A 372 33.02 -25.16 10.18
C PRO A 372 34.25 -24.26 10.35
N LEU A 373 34.93 -23.92 9.24
CA LEU A 373 36.02 -22.92 9.26
C LEU A 373 35.45 -21.50 9.29
N ALA A 374 34.36 -21.27 8.54
CA ALA A 374 33.72 -19.97 8.42
C ALA A 374 32.28 -20.09 7.93
N TYR A 375 31.53 -19.01 8.07
CA TYR A 375 30.24 -18.83 7.41
C TYR A 375 30.30 -17.65 6.43
N SER A 376 29.72 -17.84 5.24
CA SER A 376 29.37 -16.69 4.41
C SER A 376 28.18 -16.00 5.03
N ALA A 377 28.17 -14.67 5.01
CA ALA A 377 27.07 -13.89 5.55
C ALA A 377 26.75 -12.70 4.65
N PHE A 378 25.49 -12.31 4.63
CA PHE A 378 25.03 -11.17 3.84
C PHE A 378 24.10 -10.29 4.68
N PRO A 379 24.00 -8.99 4.36
CA PRO A 379 23.00 -8.12 4.96
C PRO A 379 21.59 -8.74 4.89
N ALA A 380 20.80 -8.60 5.95
CA ALA A 380 19.50 -9.23 6.04
C ALA A 380 18.52 -8.83 4.94
N ASN A 381 18.59 -7.60 4.41
CA ASN A 381 17.77 -7.20 3.26
C ASN A 381 18.04 -8.01 1.97
N CYS A 382 19.17 -8.72 1.89
CA CYS A 382 19.52 -9.62 0.77
C CYS A 382 19.03 -11.06 0.95
N VAL A 383 18.83 -11.47 2.21
CA VAL A 383 18.66 -12.88 2.62
C VAL A 383 17.27 -13.15 3.19
N ASP A 384 16.71 -12.16 3.87
CA ASP A 384 15.51 -12.27 4.67
C ASP A 384 14.37 -11.51 3.99
N CYS A 385 13.52 -12.25 3.28
CA CYS A 385 12.39 -11.65 2.57
C CYS A 385 11.32 -11.07 3.51
N THR A 386 11.35 -11.39 4.81
CA THR A 386 10.31 -10.99 5.77
C THR A 386 10.28 -9.49 6.06
N PHE A 387 11.32 -8.76 5.66
CA PHE A 387 11.32 -7.29 5.67
C PHE A 387 10.31 -6.67 4.69
N ARG A 388 9.88 -7.43 3.67
CA ARG A 388 8.98 -6.93 2.62
C ARG A 388 7.67 -7.71 2.53
N GLY A 389 7.56 -8.87 3.15
CA GLY A 389 6.35 -9.71 3.12
C GLY A 389 6.31 -10.75 4.24
N THR A 390 5.38 -11.69 4.15
CA THR A 390 5.29 -12.82 5.09
C THR A 390 5.80 -14.10 4.44
N ASN A 391 6.45 -14.98 5.19
CA ASN A 391 6.85 -16.31 4.73
C ASN A 391 5.71 -17.35 4.83
N VAL A 392 4.51 -16.93 5.24
CA VAL A 392 3.31 -17.78 5.29
C VAL A 392 2.62 -17.74 3.94
N LYS A 393 2.58 -18.88 3.23
CA LYS A 393 1.87 -19.02 1.95
C LYS A 393 0.36 -18.79 2.14
N PRO A 394 -0.25 -17.82 1.45
CA PRO A 394 -1.69 -17.62 1.51
C PRO A 394 -2.47 -18.79 0.90
N SER A 395 -3.61 -19.14 1.51
CA SER A 395 -4.44 -20.29 1.11
C SER A 395 -5.11 -20.14 -0.26
N PHE A 396 -5.16 -18.94 -0.83
CA PHE A 396 -5.76 -18.65 -2.13
C PHE A 396 -4.79 -18.83 -3.31
N PHE A 397 -3.52 -19.13 -3.06
CA PHE A 397 -2.60 -19.56 -4.12
C PHE A 397 -2.79 -21.05 -4.40
N PRO A 398 -2.66 -21.46 -5.68
CA PRO A 398 -2.79 -22.86 -6.08
C PRO A 398 -1.69 -23.79 -5.52
#